data_AF-A0A6M1S8K1-F1
#
_entry.id   AF-A0A6M1S8K1-F1
#
_cell.length_a   1.000
_cell.length_b   1.000
_cell.length_c   1.000
_cell.angle_alpha   90.00
_cell.angle_beta   90.00
_cell.angle_gamma   90.00
#
_symmetry.space_group_name_H-M   'P 1'
#
loop_
_entity.id
_entity.type
_entity.pdbx_description
1 polymer ?
#
loop_
_entity_poly.entity_id
_entity_poly.type
_entity_poly.pdbx_seq_one_letter_code
_entity_poly.pdbx_strand_id
1 'polypeptide(L)'
;TGTGWFFGISEGARVISANTDYEITVRETGGTRENAIRLTRGELDLAFTEALVGYEMYNGTGRFEDTPNPDARLIYWIAPSTMHWAVREDSGIESFEGLNGARFNPSSIGGGGEYITELVFDILNI
;
A
#
# COMPACT_ATOMS: atom_id res chain seq x y z
N THR A 1 9.55 11.64 -5.11
CA THR A 1 9.86 11.09 -3.77
C THR A 1 10.17 9.61 -3.98
N GLY A 2 11.44 9.19 -3.91
CA GLY A 2 11.84 7.85 -4.38
C GLY A 2 12.00 6.85 -3.25
N THR A 3 10.92 6.19 -2.82
CA THR A 3 11.02 5.05 -1.89
C THR A 3 11.69 3.87 -2.60
N GLY A 4 12.22 2.90 -1.83
CA GLY A 4 12.80 1.68 -2.41
C GLY A 4 11.83 0.92 -3.33
N TRP A 5 10.52 1.03 -3.08
CA TRP A 5 9.48 0.45 -3.94
C TRP A 5 9.41 1.10 -5.32
N PHE A 6 9.50 2.43 -5.40
CA PHE A 6 9.53 3.13 -6.68
C PHE A 6 10.72 2.69 -7.54
N PHE A 7 11.89 2.55 -6.91
CA PHE A 7 13.08 2.03 -7.60
C PHE A 7 12.87 0.59 -8.08
N GLY A 8 12.36 -0.30 -7.22
CA GLY A 8 12.11 -1.70 -7.58
C GLY A 8 11.13 -1.88 -8.74
N ILE A 9 10.04 -1.10 -8.75
CA ILE A 9 9.05 -1.12 -9.84
C ILE A 9 9.66 -0.56 -11.14
N SER A 10 10.46 0.50 -11.04
CA SER A 10 11.15 1.10 -12.19
C SER A 10 12.13 0.12 -12.84
N GLU A 11 12.87 -0.63 -12.03
CA GLU A 11 13.77 -1.66 -12.56
C GLU A 11 12.98 -2.83 -13.17
N GLY A 12 11.87 -3.23 -12.57
CA GLY A 12 10.96 -4.22 -13.16
C GLY A 12 10.41 -3.78 -14.52
N ALA A 13 9.94 -2.53 -14.64
CA ALA A 13 9.49 -1.94 -15.89
C ALA A 13 10.60 -1.95 -16.95
N ARG A 14 11.82 -1.53 -16.57
CA ARG A 14 12.99 -1.55 -17.44
C ARG A 14 13.31 -2.95 -17.97
N VAL A 15 13.27 -3.96 -17.10
CA VAL A 15 13.52 -5.36 -17.47
C VAL A 15 12.44 -5.87 -18.43
N ILE A 16 11.16 -5.60 -18.18
CA ILE A 16 10.08 -6.02 -19.08
C ILE A 16 10.24 -5.38 -20.45
N SER A 17 10.49 -4.07 -20.52
CA SER A 17 10.65 -3.37 -21.79
C SER A 17 11.90 -3.76 -22.56
N ALA A 18 12.97 -4.19 -21.88
CA ALA A 18 14.17 -4.68 -22.54
C ALA A 18 14.02 -6.10 -23.13
N ASN A 19 13.01 -6.86 -22.70
CA ASN A 19 12.87 -8.29 -23.03
C ASN A 19 11.52 -8.65 -23.67
N THR A 20 10.68 -7.66 -23.97
CA THR A 20 9.37 -7.85 -24.62
C THR A 20 9.11 -6.72 -25.61
N ASP A 21 8.08 -6.87 -26.44
CA ASP A 21 7.64 -5.80 -27.36
C ASP A 21 6.85 -4.67 -26.66
N TYR A 22 6.69 -4.73 -25.33
CA TYR A 22 5.92 -3.78 -24.54
C TYR A 22 6.80 -2.68 -23.92
N GLU A 23 6.39 -1.42 -24.10
CA GLU A 23 6.95 -0.29 -23.38
C GLU A 23 6.18 -0.05 -22.07
N ILE A 24 6.87 -0.19 -20.93
CA ILE A 24 6.29 -0.02 -19.60
C ILE A 24 6.83 1.29 -19.03
N THR A 25 5.91 2.18 -18.64
CA THR A 25 6.24 3.43 -17.96
C THR A 25 5.77 3.39 -16.52
N VAL A 26 6.51 4.04 -15.62
CA VAL A 26 6.18 4.10 -14.19
C VAL A 26 5.72 5.50 -13.84
N ARG A 27 4.67 5.60 -13.03
CA ARG A 27 4.13 6.86 -12.53
C ARG A 27 4.14 6.89 -11.01
N GLU A 28 4.58 8.00 -10.43
CA GLU A 28 4.48 8.24 -8.99
C GLU A 28 3.01 8.51 -8.64
N THR A 29 2.55 7.94 -7.53
CA THR A 29 1.19 8.10 -7.00
C THR A 29 1.25 8.32 -5.49
N GLY A 30 0.12 8.68 -4.89
CA GLY A 30 -0.04 8.86 -3.45
C GLY A 30 -0.09 7.56 -2.65
N GLY A 31 -0.11 6.39 -3.29
CA GLY A 31 -0.07 5.09 -2.61
C GLY A 31 -0.97 4.03 -3.24
N THR A 32 -1.06 2.89 -2.55
CA THR A 32 -1.74 1.69 -3.03
C THR A 32 -3.25 1.86 -3.19
N ARG A 33 -3.91 2.68 -2.35
CA ARG A 33 -5.32 3.01 -2.52
C ARG A 33 -5.59 3.76 -3.83
N GLU A 34 -4.76 4.76 -4.14
CA GLU A 34 -4.87 5.48 -5.40
C GLU A 34 -4.58 4.56 -6.59
N ASN A 35 -3.56 3.71 -6.49
CA ASN A 35 -3.23 2.73 -7.53
C ASN A 35 -4.42 1.80 -7.82
N ALA A 36 -5.07 1.28 -6.78
CA ALA A 36 -6.25 0.43 -6.91
C ALA A 36 -7.41 1.14 -7.60
N ILE A 37 -7.74 2.38 -7.20
CA ILE A 37 -8.80 3.18 -7.83
C ILE A 37 -8.49 3.43 -9.31
N ARG A 38 -7.25 3.80 -9.63
CA ARG A 38 -6.83 4.07 -11.02
C ARG A 38 -6.82 2.80 -11.87
N LEU A 39 -6.44 1.66 -11.30
CA LEU A 39 -6.56 0.35 -11.96
C LEU A 39 -8.03 0.04 -12.28
N THR A 40 -8.93 0.21 -11.31
CA THR A 40 -10.38 -0.02 -11.49
C THR A 40 -10.99 0.88 -12.56
N ARG A 41 -10.48 2.10 -12.72
CA ARG A 41 -10.91 3.05 -13.76
C ARG A 41 -10.27 2.83 -15.13
N GLY A 42 -9.33 1.90 -15.25
CA GLY A 42 -8.56 1.68 -16.48
C GLY A 42 -7.57 2.81 -16.79
N GLU A 43 -7.19 3.60 -15.79
CA GLU A 43 -6.16 4.65 -15.91
C GLU A 43 -4.74 4.07 -15.75
N LEU A 44 -4.62 2.88 -15.17
CA LEU A 44 -3.41 2.07 -15.07
C LEU A 44 -3.69 0.67 -15.60
N ASP A 45 -2.77 0.10 -16.36
CA ASP A 45 -2.83 -1.30 -16.81
C ASP A 45 -2.27 -2.27 -15.75
N LEU A 46 -1.31 -1.79 -14.96
CA LEU A 46 -0.63 -2.52 -13.89
C LEU A 46 -0.52 -1.63 -12.67
N ALA A 47 -0.74 -2.21 -11.49
CA ALA A 47 -0.67 -1.49 -10.22
C ALA A 47 0.13 -2.27 -9.18
N PHE A 48 1.04 -1.59 -8.50
CA PHE A 48 1.62 -2.09 -7.26
C PHE A 48 0.62 -1.88 -6.11
N THR A 49 0.38 -2.93 -5.34
CA THR A 49 -0.60 -2.97 -4.25
C THR A 49 -0.07 -3.78 -3.07
N GLU A 50 -0.55 -3.50 -1.86
CA GLU A 50 -0.38 -4.40 -0.72
C GLU A 50 -1.49 -5.46 -0.72
N ALA A 51 -1.24 -6.60 -0.07
CA ALA A 51 -2.17 -7.73 -0.06
C ALA A 51 -3.58 -7.36 0.47
N LEU A 52 -3.65 -6.55 1.54
CA LEU A 52 -4.93 -6.09 2.11
C LEU A 52 -5.73 -5.25 1.12
N VAL A 53 -5.10 -4.25 0.50
CA VAL A 53 -5.75 -3.35 -0.47
C VAL A 53 -6.21 -4.13 -1.70
N GLY A 54 -5.36 -5.02 -2.23
CA GLY A 54 -5.74 -5.90 -3.33
C GLY A 54 -6.91 -6.82 -3.00
N TYR A 55 -6.93 -7.39 -1.78
CA TYR A 55 -8.02 -8.24 -1.30
C TYR A 55 -9.34 -7.47 -1.18
N GLU A 56 -9.32 -6.30 -0.54
CA GLU A 56 -10.51 -5.46 -0.36
C GLU A 56 -11.06 -4.96 -1.69
N MET A 57 -10.20 -4.50 -2.59
CA MET A 57 -10.59 -4.09 -3.93
C MET A 57 -11.23 -5.26 -4.71
N TYR A 58 -10.63 -6.45 -4.67
CA TYR A 58 -11.16 -7.60 -5.40
C TYR A 58 -12.54 -8.05 -4.87
N ASN A 59 -12.71 -8.09 -3.55
CA ASN A 59 -13.94 -8.57 -2.91
C ASN A 59 -15.00 -7.50 -2.68
N GLY A 60 -14.67 -6.22 -2.84
CA GLY A 60 -15.58 -5.12 -2.52
C GLY A 60 -15.86 -4.99 -1.03
N THR A 61 -14.81 -4.97 -0.22
CA THR A 61 -14.93 -4.81 1.24
C THR A 61 -14.11 -3.61 1.72
N GLY A 62 -14.30 -3.19 2.96
CA GLY A 62 -13.47 -2.13 3.56
C GLY A 62 -13.57 -0.83 2.75
N ARG A 63 -12.44 -0.32 2.26
CA ARG A 63 -12.42 0.98 1.55
C ARG A 63 -12.96 0.91 0.11
N PHE A 64 -13.37 -0.27 -0.37
CA PHE A 64 -13.77 -0.53 -1.76
C PHE A 64 -15.20 -1.08 -1.91
N GLU A 65 -16.04 -1.02 -0.87
CA GLU A 65 -17.44 -1.51 -0.92
C GLU A 65 -18.24 -0.95 -2.11
N ASP A 66 -18.05 0.33 -2.43
CA ASP A 66 -18.74 0.98 -3.56
C ASP A 66 -17.98 0.86 -4.90
N THR A 67 -16.75 0.33 -4.90
CA THR A 67 -15.87 0.31 -6.08
C THR A 67 -15.04 -0.99 -6.20
N PRO A 68 -15.68 -2.17 -6.14
CA PRO A 68 -14.97 -3.44 -6.33
C PRO A 68 -14.38 -3.57 -7.73
N ASN A 69 -13.32 -4.35 -7.85
CA ASN A 69 -12.74 -4.78 -9.12
C ASN A 69 -12.48 -6.29 -9.13
N PRO A 70 -13.51 -7.11 -9.39
CA PRO A 70 -13.37 -8.57 -9.43
C PRO A 70 -12.60 -9.06 -10.67
N ASP A 71 -12.30 -8.19 -11.63
CA ASP A 71 -11.51 -8.52 -12.82
C ASP A 71 -10.00 -8.37 -12.60
N ALA A 72 -9.59 -7.73 -11.50
CA ALA A 72 -8.18 -7.62 -11.13
C ALA A 72 -7.55 -9.01 -10.92
N ARG A 73 -6.30 -9.18 -11.39
CA ARG A 73 -5.53 -10.43 -11.23
C ARG A 73 -4.16 -10.13 -10.64
N LEU A 74 -3.72 -10.97 -9.71
CA LEU A 74 -2.35 -10.95 -9.20
C LEU A 74 -1.41 -11.55 -10.25
N ILE A 75 -0.39 -10.79 -10.65
CA ILE A 75 0.60 -11.23 -11.64
C ILE A 75 1.87 -11.74 -10.95
N TYR A 76 2.33 -11.05 -9.90
CA TYR A 76 3.57 -11.40 -9.21
C TYR A 76 3.56 -10.93 -7.76
N TRP A 77 4.06 -11.78 -6.86
CA TRP A 77 4.36 -11.42 -5.47
C TRP A 77 5.83 -11.04 -5.37
N ILE A 78 6.12 -9.80 -4.97
CA ILE A 78 7.50 -9.29 -4.87
C ILE A 78 8.23 -9.75 -3.61
N ALA A 79 7.71 -9.41 -2.43
CA ALA A 79 8.31 -9.76 -1.14
C ALA A 79 7.26 -9.67 -0.02
N PRO A 80 7.47 -10.34 1.13
CA PRO A 80 6.69 -10.04 2.32
C PRO A 80 6.96 -8.61 2.80
N SER A 81 5.95 -7.98 3.40
CA SER A 81 6.08 -6.67 4.03
C SER A 81 5.71 -6.80 5.51
N THR A 82 6.61 -6.37 6.39
CA THR A 82 6.37 -6.33 7.84
C THR A 82 6.14 -4.89 8.27
N MET A 83 5.01 -4.65 8.93
CA MET A 83 4.72 -3.35 9.55
C MET A 83 5.57 -3.18 10.81
N HIS A 84 6.19 -2.00 10.93
CA HIS A 84 6.99 -1.63 12.08
C HIS A 84 6.40 -0.37 12.72
N TRP A 85 6.00 -0.48 13.98
CA TRP A 85 5.69 0.67 14.83
C TRP A 85 6.89 0.91 15.73
N ALA A 86 7.55 2.05 15.55
CA ALA A 86 8.76 2.39 16.28
C ALA A 86 8.52 3.62 17.15
N VAL A 87 9.01 3.55 18.38
CA VAL A 87 9.05 4.66 19.33
C VAL A 87 10.50 4.91 19.74
N ARG A 88 10.78 6.09 20.30
CA ARG A 88 12.09 6.34 20.90
C ARG A 88 12.23 5.52 22.18
N GLU A 89 13.42 5.04 22.45
CA GLU A 89 13.74 4.30 23.68
C GLU A 89 13.40 5.09 24.95
N ASP A 90 13.62 6.41 24.93
CA ASP A 90 13.35 7.32 26.07
C ASP A 90 11.89 7.80 26.16
N SER A 91 10.97 7.27 25.35
CA SER A 91 9.57 7.69 25.33
C SER A 91 8.74 7.13 26.49
N GLY A 92 9.21 6.03 27.10
CA GLY A 92 8.44 5.27 28.10
C GLY A 92 7.22 4.54 27.52
N ILE A 93 7.06 4.49 26.19
CA ILE A 93 5.97 3.77 25.51
C ILE A 93 6.39 2.33 25.27
N GLU A 94 5.71 1.40 25.93
CA GLU A 94 5.99 -0.06 25.83
C GLU A 94 4.85 -0.84 25.17
N SER A 95 3.71 -0.21 24.94
CA SER A 95 2.53 -0.81 24.33
C SER A 95 1.82 0.14 23.38
N PHE A 96 0.88 -0.38 22.58
CA PHE A 96 0.09 0.41 21.65
C PHE A 96 -0.78 1.45 22.37
N GLU A 97 -1.34 1.11 23.54
CA GLU A 97 -2.14 2.03 24.36
C GLU A 97 -1.37 3.28 24.76
N GLY A 98 -0.05 3.17 24.93
CA GLY A 98 0.83 4.32 25.19
C GLY A 98 0.94 5.30 24.03
N LEU A 99 0.47 4.94 22.82
CA LEU A 99 0.39 5.84 21.67
C LEU A 99 -0.87 6.71 21.67
N ASN A 100 -1.89 6.40 22.49
CA ASN A 100 -3.11 7.21 22.56
C ASN A 100 -2.80 8.64 23.03
N GLY A 101 -3.14 9.63 22.21
CA GLY A 101 -2.83 11.04 22.44
C GLY A 101 -1.36 11.41 22.22
N ALA A 102 -0.47 10.46 21.90
CA ALA A 102 0.91 10.75 21.58
C ALA A 102 1.06 11.25 20.14
N ARG A 103 2.11 12.05 19.87
CA ARG A 103 2.48 12.38 18.49
C ARG A 103 3.11 11.16 17.83
N PHE A 104 2.40 10.57 16.89
CA PHE A 104 2.81 9.37 16.16
C PHE A 104 2.63 9.57 14.64
N ASN A 105 3.51 8.97 13.82
CA ASN A 105 3.39 8.98 12.37
C ASN A 105 2.87 7.60 11.91
N PRO A 106 1.64 7.50 11.38
CA PRO A 106 1.06 6.23 10.97
C PRO A 106 1.51 5.75 9.58
N SER A 107 2.63 6.25 9.03
CA SER A 107 3.09 6.09 7.64
C SER A 107 2.59 7.19 6.69
N SER A 108 2.74 6.97 5.38
CA SER A 108 2.34 7.88 4.31
C SER A 108 0.83 7.92 4.13
N ILE A 109 0.28 9.13 4.05
CA ILE A 109 -1.14 9.41 3.80
C ILE A 109 -1.61 8.69 2.53
N GLY A 110 -2.69 7.93 2.62
CA GLY A 110 -3.30 7.18 1.52
C GLY A 110 -2.62 5.84 1.19
N GLY A 111 -1.54 5.50 1.88
CA GLY A 111 -0.86 4.20 1.75
C GLY A 111 -1.46 3.12 2.67
N GLY A 112 -1.09 1.86 2.46
CA GLY A 112 -1.58 0.76 3.31
C GLY A 112 -1.06 0.82 4.74
N GLY A 113 0.12 1.40 4.98
CA GLY A 113 0.66 1.55 6.34
C GLY A 113 -0.21 2.41 7.26
N GLU A 114 -0.74 3.53 6.74
CA GLU A 114 -1.70 4.37 7.45
C GLU A 114 -2.96 3.58 7.77
N TYR A 115 -3.53 2.93 6.74
CA TYR A 115 -4.77 2.21 6.89
C TYR A 115 -4.66 1.02 7.86
N ILE A 116 -3.59 0.24 7.78
CA ILE A 116 -3.34 -0.87 8.71
C ILE A 116 -3.18 -0.34 10.14
N THR A 117 -2.54 0.82 10.31
CA THR A 117 -2.40 1.43 11.64
C THR A 117 -3.76 1.86 12.20
N GLU A 118 -4.60 2.52 11.39
CA GLU A 118 -5.96 2.88 11.77
C GLU A 118 -6.76 1.65 12.21
N LEU A 119 -6.74 0.56 11.41
CA LEU A 119 -7.43 -0.68 11.76
C LEU A 119 -6.94 -1.29 13.09
N VAL A 120 -5.62 -1.29 13.32
CA VAL A 120 -5.06 -1.80 14.59
C VAL A 120 -5.51 -0.94 15.76
N PHE A 121 -5.50 0.39 15.61
CA PHE A 121 -5.88 1.31 16.68
C PHE A 121 -7.39 1.21 16.98
N ASP A 122 -8.23 1.10 15.96
CA ASP A 122 -9.67 0.87 16.10
C ASP A 122 -9.97 -0.43 16.85
N ILE A 123 -9.29 -1.53 16.51
CA ILE A 123 -9.45 -2.83 17.18
C ILE A 123 -9.06 -2.73 18.67
N LEU A 124 -8.02 -1.95 18.98
CA LEU A 124 -7.51 -1.75 20.32
C LEU A 124 -8.28 -0.65 21.09
N ASN A 125 -9.14 0.11 20.44
CA ASN A 125 -9.88 1.27 20.97
C ASN A 125 -8.94 2.37 21.51
N ILE A 126 -7.91 2.74 20.73
CA ILE A 126 -6.88 3.74 21.10
C ILE A 126 -6.72 4.86 20.08
#